data_AF-A0A257G928-F1
#
_entry.id   AF-A0A257G928-F1
#
_cell.length_a   1.000
_cell.length_b   1.000
_cell.length_c   1.000
_cell.angle_alpha   90.00
_cell.angle_beta   90.00
_cell.angle_gamma   90.00
#
_symmetry.space_group_name_H-M   'P 1'
#
loop_
_entity.id
_entity.type
_entity.pdbx_description
1 polymer ?
#
loop_
_entity_poly.entity_id
_entity_poly.type
_entity_poly.pdbx_seq_one_letter_code
_entity_poly.pdbx_strand_id
1 'polypeptide(L)'
;MLHGLENTLLDDLSQTGARVTLAGRLPGAGAGVVVKAAGLDVFGNVVWAKGARFGIVFEEPLPLHDVVNVRHLADAYAEHEAEQMRRNARMFVQGGPRLRRPG
;
A
#
# COMPACT_ATOMS: atom_id res chain seq x y z
N MET A 1 -11.83 4.58 -18.80
CA MET A 1 -11.55 5.83 -18.07
C MET A 1 -10.85 5.43 -16.76
N LEU A 2 -9.60 5.82 -16.54
CA LEU A 2 -8.87 5.51 -15.30
C LEU A 2 -9.32 6.49 -14.21
N HIS A 3 -10.00 5.99 -13.18
CA HIS A 3 -10.51 6.81 -12.08
C HIS A 3 -9.43 7.02 -11.01
N GLY A 4 -8.51 7.97 -11.26
CA GLY A 4 -7.55 8.46 -10.28
C GLY A 4 -6.40 7.49 -9.94
N LEU A 5 -5.30 8.06 -9.45
CA LEU A 5 -4.18 7.30 -8.87
C LEU A 5 -4.17 7.61 -7.38
N GLU A 6 -4.31 6.56 -6.55
CA GLU A 6 -4.43 6.67 -5.11
C GLU A 6 -3.31 5.86 -4.45
N ASN A 7 -2.65 6.45 -3.46
CA ASN A 7 -1.70 5.71 -2.65
C ASN A 7 -2.45 4.76 -1.72
N THR A 8 -2.09 3.48 -1.78
CA THR A 8 -2.76 2.41 -1.04
C THR A 8 -1.75 1.55 -0.31
N LEU A 9 -2.23 0.82 0.70
CA LEU A 9 -1.45 -0.19 1.40
C LEU A 9 -1.70 -1.55 0.75
N LEU A 10 -0.63 -2.20 0.29
CA LEU A 10 -0.68 -3.57 -0.20
C LEU A 10 -0.62 -4.51 1.02
N ASP A 11 -1.75 -5.11 1.40
CA ASP A 11 -1.85 -5.99 2.57
C ASP A 11 -1.30 -7.39 2.29
N ASP A 12 -1.51 -7.88 1.07
CA ASP A 12 -1.09 -9.22 0.65
C ASP A 12 -0.93 -9.27 -0.87
N LEU A 13 0.07 -10.03 -1.34
CA LEU A 13 0.34 -10.23 -2.76
C LEU A 13 0.63 -11.71 -3.03
N SER A 14 -0.02 -12.24 -4.05
CA SER A 14 0.15 -13.59 -4.57
C SER A 14 0.33 -13.55 -6.08
N GLN A 15 0.58 -14.71 -6.71
CA GLN A 15 0.68 -14.79 -8.16
C GLN A 15 -0.65 -14.48 -8.87
N THR A 16 -1.79 -14.72 -8.24
CA THR A 16 -3.11 -14.59 -8.91
C THR A 16 -3.92 -13.40 -8.44
N GLY A 17 -3.44 -12.66 -7.45
CA GLY A 17 -4.17 -11.53 -6.91
C GLY A 17 -3.49 -10.83 -5.76
N ALA A 18 -4.12 -9.75 -5.33
CA ALA A 18 -3.67 -8.89 -4.25
C ALA A 18 -4.83 -8.47 -3.35
N ARG A 19 -4.50 -8.18 -2.09
CA ARG A 19 -5.39 -7.49 -1.16
C ARG A 19 -4.83 -6.13 -0.85
N VAL A 20 -5.67 -5.12 -0.94
CA VAL A 20 -5.29 -3.72 -0.81
C VAL A 20 -6.21 -3.02 0.19
N THR A 21 -5.62 -2.18 1.04
CA THR A 21 -6.33 -1.22 1.89
C THR A 21 -6.21 0.18 1.29
N LEU A 22 -7.35 0.86 1.12
CA LEU A 22 -7.46 2.21 0.59
C LEU A 22 -8.26 3.07 1.57
N ALA A 23 -7.70 4.21 1.98
CA ALA A 23 -8.36 5.16 2.89
C ALA A 23 -9.46 5.98 2.20
N GLY A 24 -9.42 6.06 0.87
CA GLY A 24 -10.37 6.78 0.03
C GLY A 24 -11.57 5.94 -0.41
N ARG A 25 -12.14 6.32 -1.56
CA ARG A 25 -13.31 5.64 -2.12
C ARG A 25 -12.90 4.29 -2.72
N LEU A 26 -13.46 3.21 -2.18
CA LEU A 26 -13.22 1.87 -2.72
C LEU A 26 -13.80 1.70 -4.14
N PRO A 27 -13.06 1.04 -5.04
CA PRO A 27 -13.62 0.56 -6.29
C PRO A 27 -14.69 -0.51 -6.02
N GLY A 28 -15.76 -0.49 -6.82
CA GLY A 28 -16.80 -1.51 -6.75
C GLY A 28 -16.31 -2.86 -7.27
N ALA A 29 -16.96 -3.95 -6.85
CA ALA A 29 -16.72 -5.27 -7.45
C ALA A 29 -17.01 -5.24 -8.96
N GLY A 30 -16.15 -5.87 -9.75
CA GLY A 30 -16.16 -5.84 -11.21
C GLY A 30 -15.42 -4.65 -11.82
N ALA A 31 -14.87 -3.72 -11.02
CA ALA A 31 -14.06 -2.64 -11.55
C ALA A 31 -12.67 -3.14 -11.98
N GLY A 32 -12.23 -2.75 -13.17
CA GLY A 32 -10.85 -2.93 -13.63
C GLY A 32 -9.91 -1.94 -12.93
N VAL A 33 -8.77 -2.44 -12.47
CA VAL A 33 -7.75 -1.69 -11.75
C VAL A 33 -6.36 -2.04 -12.27
N VAL A 34 -5.42 -1.11 -12.14
CA VAL A 34 -4.00 -1.34 -12.41
C VAL A 34 -3.24 -1.17 -11.11
N VAL A 35 -2.56 -2.24 -10.67
CA VAL A 35 -1.67 -2.20 -9.52
C VAL A 35 -0.29 -1.80 -10.00
N LYS A 36 0.19 -0.66 -9.52
CA LYS A 36 1.56 -0.19 -9.76
C LYS A 36 2.38 -0.41 -8.49
N ALA A 37 3.33 -1.33 -8.53
CA ALA A 37 4.20 -1.61 -7.38
C ALA A 37 5.61 -1.94 -7.87
N ALA A 38 6.65 -1.31 -7.31
CA ALA A 38 8.05 -1.66 -7.60
C ALA A 38 8.47 -1.60 -9.10
N GLY A 39 7.79 -0.82 -9.94
CA GLY A 39 7.99 -0.81 -11.39
C GLY A 39 7.23 -1.90 -12.16
N LEU A 40 6.43 -2.70 -11.47
CA LEU A 40 5.46 -3.63 -12.03
C LEU A 40 4.11 -2.93 -12.21
N ASP A 41 3.54 -3.05 -13.40
CA ASP A 41 2.17 -2.63 -13.73
C ASP A 41 1.33 -3.89 -13.99
N VAL A 42 0.37 -4.19 -13.12
CA VAL A 42 -0.46 -5.40 -13.21
C VAL A 42 -1.93 -5.04 -13.40
N PHE A 43 -2.55 -5.63 -14.42
CA PHE A 43 -3.98 -5.50 -14.65
C PHE A 43 -4.76 -6.54 -13.84
N GLY A 44 -5.85 -6.09 -13.23
CA GLY A 44 -6.73 -6.97 -12.49
C GLY A 44 -8.12 -6.39 -12.29
N ASN A 45 -9.00 -7.23 -11.78
CA ASN A 45 -10.39 -6.90 -11.52
C ASN A 45 -10.70 -7.03 -10.03
N VAL A 46 -11.47 -6.09 -9.50
CA VAL A 46 -11.90 -6.13 -8.10
C VAL A 46 -12.96 -7.23 -7.95
N VAL A 47 -12.68 -8.23 -7.13
CA VAL A 47 -13.60 -9.37 -6.90
C VAL A 47 -14.47 -9.18 -5.67
N TRP A 48 -14.02 -8.35 -4.71
CA TRP A 48 -14.77 -7.99 -3.53
C TRP A 48 -14.26 -6.67 -2.96
N ALA A 49 -15.14 -5.94 -2.27
CA ALA A 49 -14.82 -4.75 -1.51
C ALA A 49 -15.57 -4.79 -0.18
N LYS A 50 -14.87 -4.59 0.94
CA LYS A 50 -15.44 -4.62 2.30
C LYS A 50 -14.71 -3.64 3.22
N GLY A 51 -15.44 -2.65 3.73
CA GLY A 51 -14.89 -1.64 4.62
C GLY A 51 -13.92 -0.72 3.88
N ALA A 52 -12.63 -0.76 4.24
CA ALA A 52 -11.53 -0.06 3.57
C ALA A 52 -10.64 -1.00 2.74
N ARG A 53 -11.05 -2.27 2.58
CA ARG A 53 -10.27 -3.30 1.89
C ARG A 53 -10.97 -3.78 0.64
N PHE A 54 -10.18 -4.14 -0.36
CA PHE A 54 -10.67 -4.79 -1.55
C PHE A 54 -9.67 -5.81 -2.06
N GLY A 55 -10.19 -6.84 -2.74
CA GLY A 55 -9.41 -7.90 -3.35
C GLY A 55 -9.41 -7.75 -4.85
N ILE A 56 -8.25 -7.98 -5.45
CA ILE A 56 -8.00 -7.90 -6.88
C ILE A 56 -7.61 -9.30 -7.35
N VAL A 57 -8.24 -9.78 -8.42
CA VAL A 57 -7.75 -10.94 -9.19
C VAL A 57 -7.01 -10.42 -10.41
N PHE A 58 -5.83 -10.95 -10.68
CA PHE A 58 -5.05 -10.55 -11.85
C PHE A 58 -5.60 -11.22 -13.11
N GLU A 59 -5.53 -10.51 -14.24
CA GLU A 59 -5.92 -11.06 -15.53
C GLU A 59 -4.95 -12.19 -15.96
N GLU A 60 -3.66 -12.00 -15.66
CA GLU A 60 -2.63 -13.00 -15.86
C GLU A 60 -1.88 -13.26 -14.54
N PRO A 61 -1.53 -14.53 -14.24
CA PRO A 61 -0.72 -14.83 -13.09
C PRO A 61 0.65 -14.16 -13.16
N LEU A 62 1.04 -13.47 -12.09
CA LEU A 62 2.38 -12.93 -11.96
C LEU A 62 3.43 -14.02 -11.85
N PRO A 63 4.58 -13.86 -12.52
CA PRO A 63 5.75 -14.68 -12.28
C PRO A 63 6.12 -14.67 -10.79
N LEU A 64 6.49 -15.83 -10.25
CA LEU A 64 6.82 -15.95 -8.82
C LEU A 64 7.96 -15.02 -8.41
N HIS A 65 8.93 -14.78 -9.30
CA HIS A 65 10.04 -13.87 -9.04
C HIS A 65 9.57 -12.42 -8.84
N ASP A 66 8.53 -11.97 -9.54
CA ASP A 66 7.99 -10.62 -9.37
C ASP A 66 7.27 -10.46 -8.03
N VAL A 67 6.52 -11.48 -7.61
CA VAL A 67 5.88 -11.52 -6.29
C VAL A 67 6.94 -11.43 -5.18
N VAL A 68 8.04 -12.18 -5.31
CA VAL A 68 9.16 -12.17 -4.36
C VAL A 68 9.87 -10.81 -4.37
N ASN A 69 10.10 -10.22 -5.55
CA ASN A 69 10.74 -8.90 -5.66
C ASN A 69 9.91 -7.81 -4.98
N VAL A 70 8.59 -7.79 -5.20
CA VAL A 70 7.70 -6.82 -4.54
C VAL A 70 7.69 -7.02 -3.03
N ARG A 71 7.71 -8.28 -2.55
CA ARG A 71 7.80 -8.57 -1.11
C ARG A 71 9.10 -8.06 -0.50
N HIS A 72 10.26 -8.39 -1.08
CA HIS A 72 11.55 -7.91 -0.59
C HIS A 72 11.62 -6.38 -0.57
N LEU A 73 11.06 -5.71 -1.58
CA LEU A 73 11.01 -4.27 -1.60
C LEU A 73 10.10 -3.72 -0.50
N ALA A 74 8.92 -4.31 -0.30
CA ALA A 74 8.00 -3.93 0.77
C ALA A 74 8.63 -4.13 2.16
N ASP A 75 9.33 -5.23 2.38
CA ASP A 75 10.04 -5.51 3.63
C ASP A 75 11.16 -4.48 3.87
N ALA A 76 11.96 -4.17 2.85
CA ALA A 76 13.00 -3.13 2.94
C ALA A 76 12.40 -1.75 3.23
N TYR A 77 11.27 -1.37 2.60
CA TYR A 77 10.57 -0.13 2.93
C TYR A 77 10.04 -0.11 4.36
N ALA A 78 9.44 -1.21 4.83
CA ALA A 78 8.91 -1.33 6.17
C ALA A 78 10.01 -1.25 7.25
N GLU A 79 11.17 -1.87 7.00
CA GLU A 79 12.35 -1.77 7.87
C GLU A 79 12.87 -0.33 7.92
N HIS A 80 13.03 0.31 6.76
CA HIS A 80 13.47 1.70 6.68
C HIS A 80 12.49 2.66 7.38
N GLU A 81 11.18 2.48 7.18
CA GLU A 81 10.15 3.27 7.84
C GLU A 81 10.13 3.01 9.35
N ALA A 82 10.23 1.76 9.79
CA ALA A 82 10.29 1.42 11.21
C ALA A 82 11.53 1.99 11.90
N GLU A 83 12.67 2.02 11.22
CA GLU A 83 13.87 2.68 11.71
C GLU A 83 13.72 4.21 11.73
N GLN A 84 13.14 4.82 10.69
CA GLN A 84 12.89 6.26 10.68
C GLN A 84 11.86 6.66 11.74
N MET A 85 10.81 5.87 11.91
CA MET A 85 9.82 6.04 12.98
C MET A 85 10.45 5.84 14.35
N ARG A 86 11.35 4.87 14.53
CA ARG A 86 12.12 4.72 15.79
C ARG A 86 13.04 5.91 16.03
N ARG A 87 13.72 6.43 15.01
CA ARG A 87 14.57 7.63 15.10
C ARG A 87 13.75 8.86 15.46
N ASN A 88 12.61 9.05 14.81
CA ASN A 88 11.70 10.17 15.05
C ASN A 88 10.99 10.06 16.41
N ALA A 89 10.56 8.87 16.83
CA ALA A 89 9.98 8.62 18.14
C ALA A 89 10.99 8.87 19.28
N ARG A 90 12.26 8.45 19.10
CA ARG A 90 13.35 8.76 20.04
C ARG A 90 13.64 10.26 20.13
N MET A 91 13.41 11.02 19.06
CA MET A 91 13.50 12.49 19.08
C MET A 91 12.29 13.13 19.78
N PHE A 92 11.08 12.61 19.60
CA PHE A 92 9.87 13.14 20.23
C PHE A 92 9.85 12.94 21.77
N VAL A 93 10.38 11.82 22.28
CA VAL A 93 10.43 11.54 23.73
C VAL A 93 11.47 12.41 24.47
N GLN A 94 12.40 13.06 23.76
CA GLN A 94 13.43 13.94 24.34
C GLN A 94 13.02 15.41 24.50
N GLY A 95 11.75 15.77 24.22
CA GLY A 95 11.18 17.08 24.56
C GLY A 95 11.10 18.04 23.38
N GLY A 96 9.91 18.16 22.80
CA GLY A 96 9.59 19.22 21.83
C GLY A 96 9.53 20.61 22.49
N PRO A 97 9.86 21.69 21.76
CA PRO A 97 9.95 23.03 22.31
C PRO A 97 8.57 23.50 22.78
N ARG A 98 8.50 23.96 24.04
CA ARG A 98 7.29 24.54 24.62
C ARG A 98 6.87 25.76 23.79
N LEU A 99 5.85 25.60 22.94
CA LEU A 99 5.17 26.72 22.28
C LEU A 99 4.52 27.60 23.36
N ARG A 100 5.19 28.71 23.69
CA ARG A 100 4.64 29.80 24.50
C ARG A 100 3.42 30.38 23.78
N ARG A 101 2.28 30.43 24.47
CA ARG A 101 1.10 31.20 24.05
C ARG A 101 1.34 32.69 24.34
N PRO A 102 1.08 33.62 23.41
CA PRO A 102 0.95 35.03 23.76
C PRO A 102 -0.45 35.28 24.35
N GLY A 103 -0.50 36.17 25.35
CA GLY A 103 -1.72 36.63 26.02
C GLY A 103 -2.32 37.87 25.39
#